data_AF-A0A414PRW1-F1
#
_entry.id   AF-A0A414PRW1-F1
#
_cell.length_a   1.000
_cell.length_b   1.000
_cell.length_c   1.000
_cell.angle_alpha   90.00
_cell.angle_beta   90.00
_cell.angle_gamma   90.00
#
_symmetry.space_group_name_H-M   'P 1'
#
loop_
_entity.id
_entity.type
_entity.pdbx_description
1 polymer ?
#
loop_
_entity_poly.entity_id
_entity_poly.type
_entity_poly.pdbx_seq_one_letter_code
_entity_poly.pdbx_strand_id
1 'polypeptide(L)' 'IRGTPADTRTPAQRASLVALLRELKRIFPKILVVGHHDLNPMKECPCFNAVAEYGGLPKLK' A
#
# COMPACT_ATOMS: atom_id res chain seq x y z
N ILE A 1 -7.99 -25.82 8.78
CA ILE A 1 -8.61 -24.47 8.86
C ILE A 1 -8.04 -23.66 7.69
N ARG A 2 -8.88 -23.10 6.80
CA ARG A 2 -8.41 -22.12 5.80
C ARG A 2 -8.64 -20.73 6.39
N GLY A 3 -7.61 -19.89 6.43
CA GLY A 3 -7.74 -18.50 6.90
C GLY A 3 -8.44 -17.65 5.83
N THR A 4 -9.25 -16.70 6.28
CA THR A 4 -9.80 -15.65 5.41
C THR A 4 -8.77 -14.53 5.24
N PRO A 5 -8.54 -14.01 4.03
CA PRO A 5 -7.72 -12.83 3.83
C PRO A 5 -8.25 -11.67 4.67
N ALA A 6 -7.35 -11.01 5.41
CA ALA A 6 -7.69 -9.87 6.23
C ALA A 6 -6.47 -8.95 6.34
N ASP A 7 -6.70 -7.64 6.29
CA ASP A 7 -5.70 -6.67 6.70
C ASP A 7 -5.55 -6.73 8.23
N THR A 8 -4.42 -7.26 8.68
CA THR A 8 -4.08 -7.40 10.10
C THR A 8 -2.91 -6.50 10.49
N ARG A 9 -2.60 -5.49 9.66
CA ARG A 9 -1.47 -4.60 9.91
C ARG A 9 -1.71 -3.78 11.17
N THR A 10 -0.69 -3.72 12.02
CA THR A 10 -0.67 -2.85 13.20
C THR A 10 -0.55 -1.38 12.79
N PRO A 11 -0.92 -0.44 13.68
CA PRO A 11 -0.70 0.99 13.43
C PRO A 11 0.76 1.32 13.08
N ALA A 12 1.73 0.65 13.74
CA ALA A 12 3.15 0.83 13.47
C ALA A 12 3.53 0.35 12.05
N GLN A 13 2.98 -0.78 11.59
CA GLN A 13 3.22 -1.27 10.22
C GLN A 13 2.65 -0.31 9.17
N ARG A 14 1.45 0.24 9.41
CA ARG A 14 0.84 1.25 8.51
C ARG A 14 1.66 2.53 8.47
N ALA A 15 2.12 3.01 9.63
CA ALA A 15 2.99 4.19 9.72
C ALA A 15 4.31 3.99 8.94
N SER A 16 4.96 2.84 9.10
CA SER A 16 6.18 2.49 8.36
C SER A 16 5.96 2.45 6.85
N LEU A 17 4.83 1.91 6.38
CA LEU A 17 4.47 1.92 4.96
C LEU A 17 4.27 3.34 4.43
N VAL A 18 3.56 4.20 5.17
CA VAL A 18 3.39 5.61 4.78
C VAL A 18 4.74 6.32 4.69
N ALA A 19 5.63 6.15 5.68
CA ALA A 19 6.95 6.76 5.66
C ALA A 19 7.77 6.33 4.43
N LEU A 20 7.82 5.02 4.16
CA LEU A 20 8.51 4.46 3.00
C LEU A 20 7.95 4.99 1.69
N LEU A 21 6.62 4.99 1.52
CA LEU A 21 5.98 5.42 0.27
C LEU A 21 6.19 6.91 -0.01
N ARG A 22 6.20 7.76 1.02
CA ARG A 22 6.48 9.19 0.86
C ARG A 22 7.93 9.44 0.44
N GLU A 23 8.87 8.67 0.97
CA GLU A 23 10.28 8.72 0.57
C GLU A 23 10.47 8.25 -0.87
N LEU A 24 9.84 7.14 -1.25
CA LEU A 24 9.85 6.65 -2.63
C LEU A 24 9.23 7.66 -3.61
N LYS A 25 8.11 8.32 -3.24
CA LYS A 25 7.51 9.38 -4.06
C LYS A 25 8.39 10.62 -4.21
N ARG A 26 9.28 10.89 -3.24
CA ARG A 26 10.29 11.96 -3.31
C ARG A 26 11.38 11.59 -4.33
N ILE A 27 11.89 10.36 -4.26
CA ILE A 27 12.96 9.85 -5.15
C ILE A 27 12.42 9.62 -6.58
N PHE A 28 11.18 9.16 -6.71
CA PHE A 28 10.53 8.82 -7.97
C PHE A 28 9.22 9.62 -8.15
N PRO A 29 9.29 10.86 -8.67
CA PRO A 29 8.14 11.77 -8.71
C PRO A 29 6.89 11.27 -9.45
N LYS A 30 7.04 10.28 -10.34
CA LYS A 30 5.99 9.69 -11.18
C LYS A 30 5.61 8.27 -10.76
N ILE A 31 6.06 7.79 -9.59
CA ILE A 31 5.80 6.41 -9.17
C ILE A 31 4.31 6.14 -8.97
N LEU A 32 3.87 4.98 -9.47
CA LEU A 32 2.54 4.45 -9.24
C LEU A 32 2.56 3.57 -7.99
N VAL A 33 1.60 3.78 -7.08
CA VAL A 33 1.42 2.94 -5.88
C VAL A 33 0.11 2.17 -6.02
N VAL A 34 0.21 0.84 -6.12
CA VAL A 34 -0.90 -0.10 -6.32
C VAL A 34 -0.69 -1.33 -5.44
N GLY A 35 -1.78 -2.06 -5.19
CA GLY A 35 -1.76 -3.38 -4.57
C GLY A 35 -1.52 -4.49 -5.60
N HIS A 36 -1.20 -5.70 -5.12
CA HIS A 36 -1.03 -6.85 -6.02
C HIS A 36 -2.37 -7.24 -6.69
N HIS A 37 -3.49 -7.12 -5.98
CA HIS A 37 -4.84 -7.35 -6.52
C HIS A 37 -5.15 -6.45 -7.73
N ASP A 38 -4.71 -5.19 -7.69
CA ASP A 38 -4.92 -4.23 -8.78
C ASP A 38 -4.21 -4.65 -10.08
N LEU A 39 -3.14 -5.44 -9.97
CA LEU A 39 -2.39 -5.99 -11.11
C LEU A 39 -2.78 -7.43 -11.44
N ASN A 40 -3.33 -8.17 -10.47
CA ASN A 40 -3.77 -9.55 -10.61
C ASN A 40 -5.03 -9.78 -9.76
N PRO A 41 -6.23 -9.64 -10.34
CA PRO A 41 -7.50 -9.77 -9.60
C PRO A 41 -7.72 -11.14 -8.95
N MET A 42 -6.97 -12.18 -9.36
CA MET A 42 -7.03 -13.52 -8.74
C MET A 42 -6.32 -13.59 -7.38
N LYS A 43 -5.62 -12.54 -6.96
CA LYS A 43 -4.92 -12.46 -5.68
C LYS A 43 -5.65 -11.53 -4.74
N GLU A 44 -5.94 -12.01 -3.54
CA GLU A 44 -6.53 -11.20 -2.47
C GLU A 44 -5.51 -10.23 -1.84
N CYS A 45 -4.22 -10.45 -2.04
CA CYS A 45 -3.14 -9.58 -1.56
C CYS A 45 -3.26 -8.17 -2.18
N PRO A 46 -3.17 -7.08 -1.40
CA PRO A 46 -2.67 -7.02 -0.04
C PRO A 46 -3.76 -7.06 1.05
N CYS A 47 -4.97 -7.52 0.69
CA CYS A 47 -6.14 -7.64 1.56
C CYS A 47 -6.72 -6.29 2.02
N PHE A 48 -6.35 -5.20 1.34
CA PHE A 48 -6.89 -3.85 1.47
C PHE A 48 -6.76 -3.09 0.15
N ASN A 49 -7.45 -1.95 0.01
CA ASN A 49 -7.37 -1.10 -1.17
C ASN A 49 -6.18 -0.13 -1.08
N ALA A 50 -5.05 -0.51 -1.68
CA ALA A 50 -3.82 0.29 -1.62
C ALA A 50 -3.90 1.59 -2.41
N VAL A 51 -4.64 1.63 -3.53
CA VAL A 51 -4.82 2.84 -4.33
C VAL A 51 -5.60 3.90 -3.54
N ALA A 52 -6.68 3.50 -2.88
CA ALA A 52 -7.45 4.39 -2.02
C ALA A 52 -6.65 4.88 -0.82
N GLU A 53 -5.86 4.01 -0.19
CA GLU A 53 -5.08 4.38 1.01
C GLU A 53 -3.85 5.26 0.67
N TYR A 54 -3.17 5.01 -0.46
CA TYR A 54 -1.85 5.59 -0.74
C TYR A 54 -1.72 6.42 -2.00
N GLY A 55 -2.70 6.39 -2.91
CA GLY A 55 -2.64 7.11 -4.18
C GLY A 55 -2.37 8.61 -3.99
N GLY A 56 -3.06 9.23 -3.02
CA GLY A 56 -2.98 10.65 -2.70
C GLY A 56 -1.87 11.07 -1.72
N LEU A 57 -0.97 10.17 -1.30
CA LEU A 57 0.04 10.53 -0.31
C LEU A 57 0.97 11.65 -0.81
N PRO A 58 1.20 12.71 0.00
CA PRO A 58 2.09 13.81 -0.37
C PRO A 58 3.56 13.39 -0.28
N LYS A 59 4.39 13.95 -1.16
CA LYS A 59 5.85 13.80 -1.11
C LYS A 59 6.40 14.38 0.19
N LEU A 60 7.48 13.80 0.72
CA LEU A 60 8.28 14.49 1.72
C LEU A 60 8.85 15.77 1.07
N LYS A 61 8.75 16.89 1.80
CA LYS A 61 9.29 18.18 1.38
C LYS A 61 10.80 18.16 1.46
#